data_AF-A0A933AH34-F1
#
_entry.id   AF-A0A933AH34-F1
#
_cell.length_a   1.000
_cell.length_b   1.000
_cell.length_c   1.000
_cell.angle_alpha   90.00
_cell.angle_beta   90.00
_cell.angle_gamma   90.00
#
_symmetry.space_group_name_H-M   'P 1'
#
loop_
_entity.id
_entity.type
_entity.pdbx_description
1 polymer ?
#
loop_
_entity_poly.entity_id
_entity_poly.type
_entity_poly.pdbx_seq_one_letter_code
_entity_poly.pdbx_strand_id
1 'polypeptide(L)'
;MPFSSADIEAAWKRAKGKCQCRRKSHGHYYVRCNKQLVWKNRGREGRGKWEANHRLWKRSGGSDVFSNCEIICWDCHKKTLSKKTS
;
A
#
# COMPACT_ATOMS: atom_id res chain seq x y z
N MET A 1 2.79 -6.08 11.04
CA MET A 1 3.27 -6.53 9.72
C MET A 1 4.77 -6.32 9.68
N PRO A 2 5.63 -7.31 9.39
CA PRO A 2 7.05 -7.15 9.59
C PRO A 2 7.75 -6.79 8.27
N PHE A 3 7.48 -5.60 7.72
CA PHE A 3 8.45 -4.98 6.82
C PHE A 3 9.41 -4.18 7.68
N SER A 4 10.72 -4.29 7.43
CA SER A 4 11.69 -3.45 8.13
C SER A 4 11.49 -1.97 7.77
N SER A 5 11.95 -1.06 8.62
CA SER A 5 11.94 0.38 8.30
C SER A 5 12.68 0.68 6.99
N ALA A 6 13.78 -0.02 6.74
CA ALA A 6 14.55 0.06 5.51
C ALA A 6 13.72 -0.37 4.27
N ASP A 7 12.97 -1.47 4.36
CA ASP A 7 12.08 -1.91 3.28
C ASP A 7 11.01 -0.88 2.98
N ILE A 8 10.44 -0.28 4.03
CA ILE A 8 9.39 0.74 3.89
C ILE A 8 9.95 2.01 3.27
N GLU A 9 11.15 2.44 3.65
CA GLU A 9 11.81 3.61 3.07
C GLU A 9 12.16 3.38 1.60
N ALA A 10 12.74 2.23 1.26
CA ALA A 10 13.04 1.85 -0.11
C ALA A 10 11.76 1.73 -0.96
N ALA A 11 10.67 1.18 -0.40
CA ALA A 11 9.38 1.08 -1.08
C ALA A 11 8.75 2.47 -1.30
N TRP A 12 8.95 3.39 -0.37
CA TRP A 12 8.52 4.78 -0.51
C TRP A 12 9.29 5.55 -1.58
N LYS A 13 10.62 5.40 -1.62
CA LYS A 13 11.45 5.98 -2.69
C LYS A 13 10.99 5.47 -4.06
N ARG A 14 10.70 4.17 -4.18
CA ARG A 14 10.09 3.57 -5.38
C ARG A 14 8.70 4.14 -5.69
N ALA A 15 7.88 4.38 -4.67
CA ALA A 15 6.54 4.96 -4.82
C ALA A 15 6.56 6.41 -5.31
N LYS A 16 7.67 7.14 -5.08
CA LYS A 16 7.83 8.58 -5.36
C LYS A 16 6.70 9.41 -4.75
N GLY A 17 6.29 9.06 -3.52
CA GLY A 17 5.19 9.73 -2.81
C GLY A 17 3.81 9.56 -3.45
N LYS A 18 3.60 8.48 -4.23
CA LYS A 18 2.30 8.20 -4.86
C LYS A 18 1.80 6.81 -4.51
N CYS A 19 0.48 6.67 -4.37
CA CYS A 19 -0.16 5.38 -4.16
C CYS A 19 0.15 4.40 -5.30
N GLN A 20 0.58 3.18 -4.93
CA GLN A 20 0.96 2.11 -5.84
C GLN A 20 -0.16 1.07 -6.04
N CYS A 21 -1.33 1.25 -5.43
CA CYS A 21 -2.43 0.30 -5.55
C CYS A 21 -2.92 0.17 -7.00
N ARG A 22 -2.98 -1.08 -7.50
CA ARG A 22 -3.51 -1.47 -8.83
C ARG A 22 -4.73 -2.38 -8.76
N ARG A 23 -5.32 -2.55 -7.57
CA ARG A 23 -6.45 -3.47 -7.37
C ARG A 23 -7.69 -2.93 -8.09
N LYS A 24 -8.15 -3.67 -9.11
CA LYS A 24 -9.37 -3.33 -9.86
C LYS A 24 -10.59 -3.19 -8.95
N SER A 25 -10.70 -4.03 -7.92
CA SER A 25 -11.78 -3.96 -6.91
C SER A 25 -11.82 -2.66 -6.10
N HIS A 26 -10.80 -1.79 -6.19
CA HIS A 26 -10.81 -0.50 -5.51
C HIS A 26 -11.34 0.64 -6.41
N GLY A 27 -11.68 0.34 -7.67
CA GLY A 27 -12.07 1.33 -8.68
C GLY A 27 -10.91 1.76 -9.60
N HIS A 28 -9.80 1.03 -9.58
CA HIS A 28 -8.58 1.32 -10.35
C HIS A 28 -8.48 0.39 -11.58
N TYR A 29 -9.50 0.44 -12.44
CA TYR A 29 -9.67 -0.54 -13.53
C TYR A 29 -8.57 -0.47 -14.60
N TYR A 30 -8.17 0.75 -14.97
CA TYR A 30 -7.25 1.01 -16.08
C TYR A 30 -5.89 1.57 -15.62
N VAL A 31 -5.87 2.29 -14.50
CA VAL A 31 -4.68 2.97 -13.98
C VAL A 31 -4.49 2.69 -12.50
N ARG A 32 -3.25 2.82 -12.00
CA ARG A 32 -2.98 2.80 -10.55
C ARG A 32 -3.61 4.01 -9.87
N CYS A 33 -3.88 3.89 -8.56
CA CYS A 33 -4.50 4.95 -7.76
C CYS A 33 -3.81 6.32 -7.87
N ASN A 34 -2.47 6.35 -7.81
CA ASN A 34 -1.64 7.53 -8.05
C ASN A 34 -1.87 8.76 -7.12
N LYS A 35 -2.71 8.65 -6.09
CA LYS A 35 -2.90 9.70 -5.07
C LYS A 35 -1.57 10.12 -4.45
N GLN A 36 -1.37 11.42 -4.27
CA GLN A 36 -0.20 11.98 -3.59
C GLN A 36 -0.23 11.63 -2.10
N LEU A 37 0.94 11.29 -1.57
CA LEU A 37 1.19 10.86 -0.20
C LEU A 37 2.28 11.72 0.40
N VAL A 38 2.25 11.90 1.72
CA VAL A 38 3.28 12.63 2.47
C VAL A 38 4.01 11.65 3.39
N TRP A 39 5.34 11.60 3.34
CA TRP A 39 6.13 10.61 4.10
C TRP A 39 5.79 10.62 5.60
N LYS A 40 5.75 11.82 6.20
CA LYS A 40 5.41 12.05 7.63
C LYS A 40 4.01 11.61 8.05
N ASN A 41 3.16 11.25 7.09
CA ASN A 41 1.75 10.94 7.27
C ASN A 41 1.45 9.43 7.28
N ARG A 42 2.46 8.59 7.51
CA ARG A 42 2.30 7.15 7.66
C ARG A 42 1.42 6.80 8.87
N GLY A 43 0.58 5.77 8.75
CA GLY A 43 -0.22 5.23 9.86
C GLY A 43 -1.34 6.15 10.34
N ARG A 44 -1.72 7.14 9.53
CA ARG A 44 -2.78 8.12 9.83
C ARG A 44 -3.93 7.98 8.85
N GLU A 45 -5.06 8.60 9.18
CA GLU A 45 -6.23 8.65 8.31
C GLU A 45 -6.37 9.97 7.54
N GLY A 46 -6.88 9.91 6.30
CA GLY A 46 -7.23 11.08 5.49
C GLY A 46 -6.34 11.37 4.28
N ARG A 47 -6.41 12.61 3.75
CA ARG A 47 -5.68 13.03 2.55
C ARG A 47 -4.17 13.03 2.78
N GLY A 48 -3.43 12.47 1.82
CA GLY A 48 -1.97 12.38 1.88
C GLY A 48 -1.43 11.36 2.88
N LYS A 49 -2.31 10.58 3.53
CA LYS A 49 -1.91 9.50 4.44
C LYS A 49 -1.80 8.17 3.73
N TRP A 50 -0.96 7.29 4.28
CA TRP A 50 -0.60 6.03 3.66
C TRP A 50 -0.16 5.00 4.67
N GLU A 51 -0.13 3.75 4.21
CA GLU A 51 0.47 2.64 4.94
C GLU A 51 1.21 1.69 3.98
N ALA A 52 2.17 0.95 4.53
CA ALA A 52 2.81 -0.15 3.83
C ALA A 52 1.90 -1.38 3.87
N ASN A 53 1.71 -2.03 2.72
CA ASN A 53 0.87 -3.21 2.60
C ASN A 53 1.54 -4.26 1.71
N HIS A 54 1.06 -5.50 1.79
CA HIS A 54 1.46 -6.55 0.85
C HIS A 54 0.76 -6.40 -0.50
N ARG A 55 1.53 -6.42 -1.59
CA ARG A 55 1.01 -6.35 -2.96
C ARG A 55 0.18 -7.58 -3.29
N LEU A 56 0.76 -8.75 -3.06
CA LEU A 56 0.12 -10.06 -3.07
C LEU A 56 -0.15 -10.48 -1.63
N TRP A 57 -1.37 -10.93 -1.39
CA TRP A 57 -1.77 -11.40 -0.07
C TRP A 57 -1.01 -12.66 0.33
N LYS A 58 -0.69 -12.84 1.61
CA LYS A 58 -0.14 -14.11 2.13
C LYS A 58 -0.98 -15.33 1.73
N ARG A 59 -2.30 -15.23 1.85
CA ARG A 59 -3.27 -16.25 1.42
C ARG A 59 -3.24 -16.54 -0.09
N SER A 60 -2.68 -15.66 -0.90
CA SER A 60 -2.52 -15.82 -2.35
C SER A 60 -1.07 -16.11 -2.75
N GLY A 61 -0.23 -16.59 -1.81
CA GLY A 61 1.19 -16.90 -2.05
C GLY A 61 2.16 -15.72 -1.89
N GLY A 62 1.72 -14.60 -1.31
CA GLY A 62 2.58 -13.43 -1.05
C GLY A 62 3.51 -13.64 0.14
N SER A 63 4.81 -13.45 -0.05
CA SER A 63 5.82 -13.52 1.02
C SER A 63 6.10 -12.14 1.65
N ASP A 64 6.69 -12.12 2.85
CA ASP A 64 7.13 -10.90 3.56
C ASP A 64 8.46 -10.37 3.00
N VAL A 65 8.51 -10.14 1.69
CA VAL A 65 9.72 -9.66 0.99
C VAL A 65 9.54 -8.23 0.51
N PHE A 66 10.64 -7.49 0.37
CA PHE A 66 10.66 -6.12 -0.15
C PHE A 66 9.88 -5.96 -1.47
N SER A 67 10.00 -6.93 -2.39
CA SER A 67 9.29 -6.93 -3.67
C SER A 67 7.77 -7.02 -3.53
N ASN A 68 7.29 -7.54 -2.39
CA ASN A 68 5.88 -7.60 -2.04
C ASN A 68 5.42 -6.40 -1.18
N CYS A 69 6.31 -5.50 -0.78
CA CYS A 69 5.94 -4.27 -0.09
C CYS A 69 5.36 -3.26 -1.10
N GLU A 70 4.17 -2.73 -0.85
CA GLU A 70 3.58 -1.64 -1.62
C GLU A 70 3.15 -0.50 -0.71
N ILE A 71 3.32 0.72 -1.21
CA ILE A 71 2.85 1.93 -0.53
C ILE A 71 1.47 2.27 -1.06
N ILE A 72 0.47 2.29 -0.19
CA ILE A 72 -0.91 2.56 -0.56
C ILE A 72 -1.50 3.70 0.27
N CYS A 73 -2.40 4.49 -0.34
CA CYS A 73 -3.13 5.53 0.39
C CYS A 73 -4.07 4.91 1.43
N TRP A 74 -4.48 5.72 2.41
CA TRP A 74 -5.39 5.26 3.45
C TRP A 74 -6.70 4.68 2.91
N ASP A 75 -7.27 5.27 1.86
CA ASP A 75 -8.51 4.75 1.25
C ASP A 75 -8.33 3.34 0.66
N CYS A 76 -7.18 3.08 0.03
CA CYS A 76 -6.85 1.75 -0.46
C CYS A 76 -6.56 0.80 0.70
N HIS A 77 -5.91 1.28 1.76
CA HIS A 77 -5.61 0.51 2.94
C HIS A 77 -6.88 0.02 3.65
N LYS A 78 -7.89 0.89 3.81
CA LYS A 78 -9.20 0.51 4.35
C LYS A 78 -9.87 -0.60 3.56
N LYS A 79 -9.93 -0.47 2.23
CA LYS A 79 -10.52 -1.51 1.35
C LYS A 79 -9.75 -2.83 1.40
N THR A 80 -8.43 -2.76 1.58
CA THR A 80 -7.57 -3.92 1.80
C THR A 80 -7.89 -4.58 3.14
N LEU A 81 -8.02 -3.83 4.24
CA LEU A 81 -8.40 -4.36 5.56
C LEU A 81 -9.73 -5.11 5.52
N SER A 82 -10.75 -4.56 4.85
CA SER A 82 -12.06 -5.21 4.72
C SER A 82 -12.02 -6.58 4.03
N LYS A 83 -11.02 -6.85 3.17
CA LYS A 83 -10.84 -8.15 2.50
C LYS A 83 -10.05 -9.17 3.32
N LYS A 84 -9.53 -8.81 4.49
CA LYS A 84 -8.85 -9.76 5.40
C LYS A 84 -9.81 -10.65 6.17
N THR A 85 -11.05 -10.19 6.33
CA THR A 85 -12.08 -10.76 7.21
C THR A 85 -13.14 -11.57 6.48
N SER A 86 -12.94 -11.89 5.19
CA SER A 86 -13.80 -12.80 4.43
C SER A 86 -13.06 -14.08 4.06
#